data_AF-A0A1Z4RJY1-F1
#
_entry.id   AF-A0A1Z4RJY1-F1
#
_cell.length_a   1.000
_cell.length_b   1.000
_cell.length_c   1.000
_cell.angle_alpha   90.00
_cell.angle_beta   90.00
_cell.angle_gamma   90.00
#
_symmetry.space_group_name_H-M   'P 1'
#
loop_
_entity.id
_entity.type
_entity.pdbx_description
1 polymer ?
#
loop_
_entity_poly.entity_id
_entity_poly.type
_entity_poly.pdbx_seq_one_letter_code
_entity_poly.pdbx_strand_id
1 'polypeptide(L)'
;MKIKFGHTLINSVLYLSLSFSTTLTITFNQTAIAKKIPSKNSSKTIQVFKPNELAKLQKKMKEEMQATLDLAGLGKIVKPPTFDANLQPYRAQWSKVNPQIAPFLGYWMNNWEMFQPAVTMVVFPSTVKGQVCMIEYQDNENYIIYPGEPRPPNPMPRFYTLKINQGQGQQGKFRLHKSLISKNNIPGDMEFLGIAIGKQKVQLYASKGIPKLDSSLPTEVIQKFKANQCREK
;
A
#
# COMPACT_ATOMS: atom_id res chain seq x y z
N MET A 1 73.38 -2.60 25.17
CA MET A 1 73.92 -3.98 25.10
C MET A 1 73.56 -4.58 23.75
N LYS A 2 74.60 -4.94 22.98
CA LYS A 2 74.68 -5.78 21.76
C LYS A 2 73.76 -5.53 20.56
N ILE A 3 74.32 -4.71 19.68
CA ILE A 3 74.35 -4.74 18.21
C ILE A 3 74.43 -6.16 17.62
N LYS A 4 73.81 -6.41 16.45
CA LYS A 4 74.47 -7.10 15.33
C LYS A 4 73.90 -6.69 13.97
N PHE A 5 74.80 -6.13 13.17
CA PHE A 5 74.72 -5.80 11.76
C PHE A 5 74.77 -7.04 10.87
N GLY A 6 74.28 -6.90 9.65
CA GLY A 6 74.62 -7.74 8.50
C GLY A 6 74.50 -6.95 7.20
N HIS A 7 75.62 -6.35 6.78
CA HIS A 7 75.90 -5.83 5.43
C HIS A 7 75.80 -6.97 4.39
N THR A 8 75.56 -6.73 3.09
CA THR A 8 76.61 -6.53 2.04
C THR A 8 75.83 -6.55 0.70
N LEU A 9 75.69 -5.45 -0.05
CA LEU A 9 76.55 -4.86 -1.11
C LEU A 9 76.46 -5.52 -2.52
N ILE A 10 76.19 -4.62 -3.49
CA ILE A 10 76.77 -4.51 -4.84
C ILE A 10 76.27 -5.48 -5.95
N ASN A 11 75.60 -4.96 -6.98
CA ASN A 11 76.21 -4.69 -8.30
C ASN A 11 75.19 -4.14 -9.32
N SER A 12 75.62 -3.08 -10.00
CA SER A 12 74.99 -2.53 -11.20
C SER A 12 75.20 -3.46 -12.38
N VAL A 13 74.17 -3.68 -13.20
CA VAL A 13 74.34 -4.09 -14.60
C VAL A 13 73.29 -3.37 -15.45
N LEU A 14 73.79 -2.56 -16.38
CA LEU A 14 73.05 -2.03 -17.53
C LEU A 14 72.91 -3.15 -18.57
N TYR A 15 71.72 -3.37 -19.12
CA TYR A 15 71.56 -3.99 -20.43
C TYR A 15 70.41 -3.35 -21.21
N LEU A 16 70.76 -2.83 -22.39
CA LEU A 16 69.86 -2.51 -23.50
C LEU A 16 69.27 -3.81 -24.10
N SER A 17 68.01 -3.78 -24.54
CA SER A 17 67.51 -4.34 -25.82
C SER A 17 65.97 -4.30 -25.84
N LEU A 18 65.38 -3.52 -26.76
CA LEU A 18 64.77 -3.96 -28.03
C LEU A 18 63.49 -4.81 -27.88
N SER A 19 62.37 -4.08 -27.99
CA SER A 19 61.16 -4.37 -28.78
C SER A 19 60.84 -5.84 -29.13
N PHE A 20 59.63 -6.30 -28.77
CA PHE A 20 58.71 -6.95 -29.71
C PHE A 20 57.26 -6.80 -29.25
N SER A 21 56.42 -6.43 -30.22
CA SER A 21 54.97 -6.27 -30.12
C SER A 21 54.26 -7.56 -29.70
N THR A 22 53.22 -7.44 -28.88
CA THR A 22 51.94 -8.13 -29.11
C THR A 22 50.88 -7.48 -28.23
N THR A 23 50.09 -6.57 -28.83
CA THR A 23 48.85 -6.10 -28.24
C THR A 23 47.88 -7.29 -28.26
N LEU A 24 47.59 -7.87 -27.10
CA LEU A 24 46.52 -8.84 -26.95
C LEU A 24 45.19 -8.07 -26.98
N THR A 25 44.62 -7.88 -28.17
CA THR A 25 43.27 -7.36 -28.31
C THR A 25 42.29 -8.45 -27.89
N ILE A 26 41.84 -8.42 -26.64
CA ILE A 26 40.69 -9.23 -26.21
C ILE A 26 39.45 -8.57 -26.81
N THR A 27 39.03 -9.06 -27.97
CA THR A 27 37.74 -8.71 -28.57
C THR A 27 36.65 -9.33 -27.72
N PHE A 28 36.10 -8.57 -26.78
CA PHE A 28 34.82 -8.91 -26.15
C PHE A 28 33.73 -8.78 -27.21
N ASN A 29 33.39 -9.90 -27.85
CA ASN A 29 32.14 -10.05 -28.59
C ASN A 29 30.99 -9.84 -27.60
N GLN A 30 30.46 -8.62 -27.54
CA GLN A 30 29.13 -8.38 -26.99
C GLN A 30 28.12 -8.91 -28.00
N THR A 31 27.90 -10.22 -28.01
CA THR A 31 26.63 -10.75 -28.47
C THR A 31 25.57 -10.20 -27.52
N ALA A 32 24.85 -9.19 -27.99
CA ALA A 32 23.64 -8.69 -27.37
C ALA A 32 22.63 -9.84 -27.29
N ILE A 33 22.69 -10.62 -26.21
CA ILE A 33 21.58 -11.45 -25.79
C ILE A 33 20.52 -10.47 -25.32
N ALA A 34 19.65 -10.08 -26.24
CA ALA A 34 18.37 -9.48 -25.93
C ALA A 34 17.59 -10.49 -25.10
N LYS A 35 17.88 -10.53 -23.80
CA LYS A 35 17.14 -11.29 -22.81
C LYS A 35 15.80 -10.60 -22.72
N LYS A 36 14.87 -11.07 -23.54
CA LYS A 36 13.45 -10.74 -23.50
C LYS A 36 12.98 -11.05 -22.09
N ILE A 37 13.04 -10.05 -21.20
CA ILE A 37 12.47 -10.11 -19.86
C ILE A 37 11.00 -10.43 -20.11
N PRO A 38 10.48 -11.59 -19.66
CA PRO A 38 9.06 -11.83 -19.74
C PRO A 38 8.41 -10.80 -18.82
N SER A 39 7.81 -9.78 -19.41
CA SER A 39 6.85 -8.90 -18.75
C SER A 39 5.69 -9.77 -18.27
N LYS A 40 5.83 -10.31 -17.06
CA LYS A 40 4.79 -11.06 -16.37
C LYS A 40 3.88 -10.07 -15.63
N ASN A 41 3.43 -9.02 -16.31
CA ASN A 41 2.25 -8.28 -15.89
C ASN A 41 1.04 -9.02 -16.45
N SER A 42 0.70 -10.16 -15.85
CA SER A 42 -0.63 -10.72 -16.06
C SER A 42 -1.61 -9.71 -15.46
N SER A 43 -2.30 -8.98 -16.32
CA SER A 43 -3.49 -8.22 -15.96
C SER A 43 -4.50 -9.22 -15.41
N LYS A 44 -4.45 -9.47 -14.11
CA LYS A 44 -5.39 -10.36 -13.42
C LYS A 44 -6.76 -9.75 -13.61
N THR A 45 -7.59 -10.39 -14.43
CA THR A 45 -8.95 -9.93 -14.73
C THR A 45 -9.69 -9.69 -13.43
N ILE A 46 -10.25 -8.49 -13.26
CA ILE A 46 -11.05 -8.14 -12.08
C ILE A 46 -12.21 -9.13 -12.02
N GLN A 47 -12.30 -9.90 -10.92
CA GLN A 47 -13.42 -10.80 -10.73
C GLN A 47 -14.65 -9.99 -10.33
N VAL A 48 -15.50 -9.75 -11.33
CA VAL A 48 -16.78 -9.05 -11.16
C VAL A 48 -17.65 -9.82 -10.17
N PHE A 49 -18.27 -9.09 -9.22
CA PHE A 49 -19.24 -9.70 -8.30
C PHE A 49 -20.44 -10.22 -9.07
N LYS A 50 -20.85 -11.47 -8.81
CA LYS A 50 -22.12 -11.97 -9.34
C LYS A 50 -23.27 -11.22 -8.66
N PRO A 51 -24.40 -10.92 -9.33
CA PRO A 51 -25.51 -10.16 -8.73
C PRO A 51 -26.00 -10.74 -7.40
N ASN A 52 -26.21 -12.06 -7.34
CA ASN A 52 -26.66 -12.75 -6.12
C ASN A 52 -25.60 -12.72 -4.99
N GLU A 53 -24.31 -12.69 -5.35
CA GLU A 53 -23.22 -12.55 -4.40
C GLU A 53 -23.20 -11.14 -3.82
N LEU A 54 -23.29 -10.11 -4.69
CA LEU A 54 -23.31 -8.72 -4.26
C LEU A 54 -24.50 -8.42 -3.34
N ALA A 55 -25.70 -8.91 -3.68
CA ALA A 55 -26.89 -8.75 -2.84
C ALA A 55 -26.70 -9.36 -1.43
N LYS A 56 -26.09 -10.55 -1.35
CA LYS A 56 -25.76 -11.18 -0.06
C LYS A 56 -24.75 -10.35 0.75
N LEU A 57 -23.72 -9.83 0.08
CA LEU A 57 -22.72 -8.96 0.74
C LEU A 57 -23.32 -7.65 1.22
N GLN A 58 -24.22 -7.03 0.45
CA GLN A 58 -24.93 -5.82 0.85
C GLN A 58 -25.84 -6.05 2.06
N LYS A 59 -26.58 -7.18 2.07
CA LYS A 59 -27.38 -7.56 3.22
C LYS A 59 -26.51 -7.72 4.47
N LYS A 60 -25.42 -8.49 4.35
CA LYS A 60 -24.47 -8.70 5.45
C LYS A 60 -23.83 -7.40 5.93
N MET A 61 -23.42 -6.52 5.01
CA MET A 61 -22.89 -5.20 5.36
C MET A 61 -23.87 -4.41 6.23
N LYS A 62 -25.17 -4.40 5.88
CA LYS A 62 -26.19 -3.72 6.68
C LYS A 62 -26.38 -4.33 8.07
N GLU A 63 -26.39 -5.66 8.16
CA GLU A 63 -26.48 -6.39 9.43
C GLU A 63 -25.28 -6.06 10.34
N GLU A 64 -24.06 -6.13 9.81
CA GLU A 64 -22.82 -5.82 10.53
C GLU A 64 -22.78 -4.33 10.94
N MET A 65 -23.28 -3.42 10.09
CA MET A 65 -23.36 -2.00 10.41
C MET A 65 -24.32 -1.76 11.58
N GLN A 66 -25.51 -2.35 11.54
CA GLN A 66 -26.49 -2.22 12.61
C GLN A 66 -25.94 -2.79 13.92
N ALA A 67 -25.37 -3.99 13.89
CA ALA A 67 -24.77 -4.61 15.07
C ALA A 67 -23.65 -3.76 15.67
N THR A 68 -22.79 -3.17 14.83
CA THR A 68 -21.72 -2.25 15.27
C THR A 68 -22.32 -1.02 15.96
N LEU A 69 -23.35 -0.42 15.37
CA LEU A 69 -23.99 0.79 15.90
C LEU A 69 -24.74 0.52 17.20
N ASP A 70 -25.41 -0.63 17.32
CA ASP A 70 -26.10 -1.04 18.54
C ASP A 70 -25.11 -1.25 19.69
N LEU A 71 -24.00 -1.98 19.43
CA LEU A 71 -22.94 -2.17 20.41
C LEU A 71 -22.30 -0.84 20.85
N ALA A 72 -22.07 0.07 19.90
CA ALA A 72 -21.57 1.41 20.20
C ALA A 72 -22.58 2.23 21.03
N GLY A 73 -23.87 2.16 20.71
CA GLY A 73 -24.95 2.81 21.44
C GLY A 73 -25.11 2.28 22.87
N LEU A 74 -24.78 1.01 23.09
CA LEU A 74 -24.72 0.38 24.41
C LEU A 74 -23.37 0.60 25.14
N GLY A 75 -22.45 1.37 24.56
CA GLY A 75 -21.11 1.62 25.12
C GLY A 75 -20.22 0.38 25.21
N LYS A 76 -20.53 -0.67 24.44
CA LYS A 76 -19.76 -1.94 24.42
C LYS A 76 -18.55 -1.87 23.53
N ILE A 77 -18.54 -0.98 22.53
CA ILE A 77 -17.39 -0.70 21.67
C ILE A 77 -17.21 0.80 21.51
N VAL A 78 -16.04 1.21 21.04
CA VAL A 78 -15.79 2.61 20.67
C VAL A 78 -16.72 2.98 19.52
N LYS A 79 -17.34 4.17 19.60
CA LYS A 79 -18.20 4.68 18.52
C LYS A 79 -17.38 4.86 17.24
N PRO A 80 -17.83 4.37 16.06
CA PRO A 80 -17.16 4.65 14.80
C PRO A 80 -17.04 6.16 14.54
N PRO A 81 -16.01 6.61 13.81
CA PRO A 81 -15.82 8.02 13.50
C PRO A 81 -17.01 8.61 12.73
N THR A 82 -17.33 9.87 13.03
CA THR A 82 -18.30 10.65 12.28
C THR A 82 -17.73 11.04 10.92
N PHE A 83 -18.57 11.14 9.90
CA PHE A 83 -18.16 11.51 8.56
C PHE A 83 -17.56 12.92 8.54
N ASP A 84 -16.34 13.03 8.02
CA ASP A 84 -15.68 14.32 7.80
C ASP A 84 -16.36 15.05 6.63
N ALA A 85 -16.92 16.22 6.91
CA ALA A 85 -17.57 17.07 5.92
C ALA A 85 -16.66 17.46 4.74
N ASN A 86 -15.33 17.47 4.92
CA ASN A 86 -14.36 17.78 3.87
C ASN A 86 -14.14 16.63 2.88
N LEU A 87 -14.55 15.41 3.22
CA LEU A 87 -14.37 14.26 2.34
C LEU A 87 -15.29 14.32 1.12
N GLN A 88 -16.52 14.82 1.29
CA GLN A 88 -17.46 14.96 0.17
C GLN A 88 -16.96 15.93 -0.92
N PRO A 89 -16.54 17.18 -0.62
CA PRO A 89 -16.00 18.07 -1.64
C PRO A 89 -14.70 17.53 -2.25
N TYR A 90 -13.84 16.88 -1.47
CA TYR A 90 -12.64 16.21 -1.98
C TYR A 90 -13.00 15.15 -3.05
N ARG A 91 -13.94 14.24 -2.75
CA ARG A 91 -14.42 13.24 -3.71
C ARG A 91 -15.13 13.87 -4.90
N ALA A 92 -15.84 14.98 -4.70
CA ALA A 92 -16.52 15.71 -5.78
C ALA A 92 -15.53 16.37 -6.76
N GLN A 93 -14.34 16.77 -6.30
CA GLN A 93 -13.28 17.23 -7.21
C GLN A 93 -12.74 16.07 -8.04
N TRP A 94 -12.42 14.95 -7.40
CA TRP A 94 -11.90 13.77 -8.08
C TRP A 94 -12.91 13.07 -9.00
N SER A 95 -14.21 13.17 -8.70
CA SER A 95 -15.26 12.57 -9.53
C SER A 95 -15.37 13.21 -10.91
N LYS A 96 -14.94 14.47 -11.07
CA LYS A 96 -14.87 15.16 -12.37
C LYS A 96 -13.87 14.50 -13.32
N VAL A 97 -12.79 13.93 -12.78
CA VAL A 97 -11.70 13.32 -13.57
C VAL A 97 -11.86 11.80 -13.64
N ASN A 98 -12.19 11.17 -12.52
CA ASN A 98 -12.33 9.72 -12.43
C ASN A 98 -13.51 9.35 -11.52
N PRO A 99 -14.75 9.36 -12.05
CA PRO A 99 -15.96 9.15 -11.26
C PRO A 99 -16.05 7.75 -10.66
N GLN A 100 -15.39 6.75 -11.24
CA GLN A 100 -15.45 5.37 -10.76
C GLN A 100 -14.64 5.15 -9.48
N ILE A 101 -13.52 5.87 -9.30
CA ILE A 101 -12.68 5.73 -8.10
C ILE A 101 -13.12 6.62 -6.95
N ALA A 102 -13.74 7.77 -7.26
CA ALA A 102 -14.01 8.83 -6.30
C ALA A 102 -14.72 8.35 -5.01
N PRO A 103 -15.73 7.45 -5.06
CA PRO A 103 -16.37 6.96 -3.85
C PRO A 103 -15.44 6.25 -2.86
N PHE A 104 -14.36 5.63 -3.35
CA PHE A 104 -13.44 4.84 -2.52
C PHE A 104 -12.34 5.68 -1.86
N LEU A 105 -12.12 6.91 -2.34
CA LEU A 105 -11.04 7.75 -1.82
C LEU A 105 -11.33 8.14 -0.37
N GLY A 106 -10.33 8.09 0.49
CA GLY A 106 -10.52 8.40 1.91
C GLY A 106 -9.59 7.64 2.83
N TYR A 107 -9.60 8.06 4.08
CA TYR A 107 -9.06 7.33 5.21
C TYR A 107 -10.18 6.48 5.81
N TRP A 108 -9.97 5.16 5.85
CA TRP A 108 -10.92 4.16 6.33
C TRP A 108 -10.31 3.39 7.50
N MET A 109 -11.04 3.20 8.59
CA MET A 109 -10.55 2.45 9.77
C MET A 109 -11.62 1.54 10.36
N ASN A 110 -11.20 0.49 11.06
CA ASN A 110 -12.06 -0.40 11.84
C ASN A 110 -11.66 -0.44 13.34
N ASN A 111 -11.16 0.67 13.87
CA ASN A 111 -10.58 0.77 15.21
C ASN A 111 -11.59 0.65 16.38
N TRP A 112 -12.85 0.27 16.11
CA TRP A 112 -13.84 -0.07 17.12
C TRP A 112 -13.95 -1.59 17.38
N GLU A 113 -13.25 -2.42 16.60
CA GLU A 113 -13.14 -3.84 16.91
C GLU A 113 -12.32 -3.99 18.21
N MET A 114 -12.99 -4.48 19.26
CA MET A 114 -12.41 -4.65 20.60
C MET A 114 -11.20 -5.61 20.61
N PHE A 115 -11.13 -6.50 19.62
CA PHE A 115 -10.04 -7.45 19.46
C PHE A 115 -9.20 -7.10 18.25
N GLN A 116 -7.89 -7.06 18.49
CA GLN A 116 -6.84 -6.87 17.52
C GLN A 116 -6.96 -7.78 16.27
N PRO A 117 -6.45 -7.33 15.11
CA PRO A 117 -5.73 -6.08 14.90
C PRO A 117 -6.61 -4.95 14.35
N ALA A 118 -6.39 -3.72 14.80
CA ALA A 118 -6.95 -2.56 14.15
C ALA A 118 -6.31 -2.38 12.76
N VAL A 119 -7.14 -2.36 11.73
CA VAL A 119 -6.74 -2.16 10.34
C VAL A 119 -7.23 -0.81 9.86
N THR A 120 -6.28 -0.02 9.36
CA THR A 120 -6.55 1.23 8.66
C THR A 120 -6.18 1.07 7.20
N MET A 121 -7.01 1.61 6.31
CA MET A 121 -6.71 1.71 4.89
C MET A 121 -6.82 3.16 4.46
N VAL A 122 -5.79 3.65 3.79
CA VAL A 122 -5.81 4.98 3.18
C VAL A 122 -5.79 4.81 1.67
N VAL A 123 -6.87 5.26 1.03
CA VAL A 123 -7.09 5.11 -0.41
C VAL A 123 -6.89 6.47 -1.09
N PHE A 124 -5.84 6.54 -1.89
CA PHE A 124 -5.41 7.71 -2.62
C PHE A 124 -5.78 7.62 -4.11
N PRO A 125 -6.09 8.76 -4.74
CA PRO A 125 -6.24 8.82 -6.19
C PRO A 125 -4.91 8.57 -6.91
N SER A 126 -5.01 8.12 -8.15
CA SER A 126 -3.89 8.02 -9.10
C SER A 126 -4.25 8.76 -10.39
N THR A 127 -3.25 9.33 -11.05
CA THR A 127 -3.42 9.93 -12.40
C THR A 127 -3.64 8.86 -13.47
N VAL A 128 -3.39 7.59 -13.17
CA VAL A 128 -3.72 6.47 -14.06
C VAL A 128 -5.23 6.21 -14.00
N LYS A 129 -5.90 6.30 -15.16
CA LYS A 129 -7.36 6.12 -15.25
C LYS A 129 -7.80 4.77 -14.66
N GLY A 130 -8.87 4.82 -13.85
CA GLY A 130 -9.43 3.66 -13.16
C GLY A 130 -8.49 3.03 -12.14
N GLN A 131 -7.50 3.75 -11.61
CA GLN A 131 -6.58 3.23 -10.60
C GLN A 131 -6.70 4.01 -9.28
N VAL A 132 -6.59 3.30 -8.17
CA VAL A 132 -6.32 3.87 -6.84
C VAL A 132 -5.09 3.23 -6.23
N CYS A 133 -4.46 3.95 -5.32
CA CYS A 133 -3.39 3.44 -4.49
C CYS A 133 -3.92 3.28 -3.08
N MET A 134 -3.65 2.14 -2.44
CA MET A 134 -4.13 1.84 -1.11
C MET A 134 -2.96 1.47 -0.22
N ILE A 135 -2.91 2.07 0.96
CA ILE A 135 -1.94 1.72 2.00
C ILE A 135 -2.72 1.12 3.16
N GLU A 136 -2.46 -0.14 3.48
CA GLU A 136 -3.02 -0.86 4.63
C GLU A 136 -2.01 -0.77 5.80
N TYR A 137 -2.47 -0.23 6.91
CA TYR A 137 -1.78 -0.26 8.20
C TYR A 137 -2.49 -1.28 9.08
N GLN A 138 -1.72 -2.12 9.75
CA GLN A 138 -2.23 -3.05 10.74
C GLN A 138 -1.50 -2.73 12.04
N ASP A 139 -2.24 -2.39 13.09
CA ASP A 139 -1.66 -2.20 14.42
C ASP A 139 -1.81 -3.50 15.20
N ASN A 140 -0.68 -4.17 15.42
CA ASN A 140 -0.57 -5.26 16.37
C ASN A 140 -0.01 -4.66 17.69
N GLU A 141 -0.80 -4.59 18.76
CA GLU A 141 -0.45 -4.07 20.10
C GLU A 141 0.63 -4.90 20.81
N ASN A 142 1.08 -6.02 20.24
CA ASN A 142 2.02 -6.94 20.88
C ASN A 142 3.51 -6.52 20.83
N TYR A 143 3.84 -5.22 20.87
CA TYR A 143 5.25 -4.78 20.82
C TYR A 143 5.68 -4.09 22.12
N ILE A 144 6.82 -4.51 22.67
CA ILE A 144 7.46 -3.91 23.84
C ILE A 144 7.99 -2.52 23.45
N ILE A 145 7.55 -1.48 24.15
CA ILE A 145 7.94 -0.09 23.91
C ILE A 145 9.29 0.17 24.60
N TYR A 146 10.31 0.57 23.85
CA TYR A 146 11.54 1.14 24.42
C TYR A 146 11.41 2.68 24.49
N PRO A 147 11.73 3.32 25.63
CA PRO A 147 11.63 4.77 25.77
C PRO A 147 12.55 5.50 24.78
N GLY A 148 12.01 6.48 24.05
CA GLY A 148 12.79 7.40 23.20
C GLY A 148 12.88 7.05 21.72
N GLU A 149 12.36 5.90 21.27
CA GLU A 149 12.34 5.55 19.85
C GLU A 149 10.97 5.84 19.20
N PRO A 150 10.92 6.50 18.02
CA PRO A 150 9.68 6.66 17.28
C PRO A 150 9.17 5.27 16.84
N ARG A 151 7.96 4.89 17.28
CA ARG A 151 7.32 3.60 16.96
C ARG A 151 7.17 3.43 15.44
N PRO A 152 7.92 2.55 14.76
CA PRO A 152 7.62 2.24 13.37
C PRO A 152 6.34 1.38 13.33
N PRO A 153 5.50 1.50 12.28
CA PRO A 153 4.31 0.67 12.16
C PRO A 153 4.72 -0.82 12.07
N ASN A 154 4.16 -1.65 12.95
CA ASN A 154 4.43 -3.09 12.99
C ASN A 154 3.11 -3.89 12.95
N PRO A 155 2.84 -4.67 11.89
CA PRO A 155 3.70 -4.93 10.73
C PRO A 155 3.85 -3.70 9.82
N MET A 156 4.87 -3.76 8.97
CA MET A 156 5.16 -2.73 7.97
C MET A 156 3.90 -2.44 7.12
N PRO A 157 3.60 -1.15 6.83
CA PRO A 157 2.43 -0.80 6.03
C PRO A 157 2.54 -1.39 4.62
N ARG A 158 1.43 -1.94 4.12
CA ARG A 158 1.40 -2.63 2.83
C ARG A 158 0.85 -1.72 1.76
N PHE A 159 1.59 -1.60 0.66
CA PHE A 159 1.17 -0.84 -0.51
C PHE A 159 0.46 -1.74 -1.54
N TYR A 160 -0.66 -1.26 -2.04
CA TYR A 160 -1.46 -1.91 -3.07
C TYR A 160 -1.85 -0.93 -4.17
N THR A 161 -1.86 -1.42 -5.40
CA THR A 161 -2.50 -0.72 -6.53
C THR A 161 -3.77 -1.48 -6.89
N LEU A 162 -4.90 -0.79 -6.95
CA LEU A 162 -6.19 -1.39 -7.31
C LEU A 162 -6.70 -0.76 -8.60
N LYS A 163 -7.09 -1.62 -9.54
CA LYS A 163 -7.86 -1.19 -10.71
C LYS A 163 -9.34 -1.25 -10.37
N ILE A 164 -10.02 -0.12 -10.56
CA ILE A 164 -11.45 0.02 -10.42
C ILE A 164 -12.06 0.12 -11.82
N ASN A 165 -12.98 -0.79 -12.12
CA ASN A 165 -13.78 -0.76 -13.34
C ASN A 165 -15.26 -0.88 -12.96
N GLN A 166 -16.11 0.00 -13.50
CA GLN A 166 -17.55 0.05 -13.22
C GLN A 166 -17.87 0.12 -11.71
N GLY A 167 -16.99 0.76 -10.93
CA GLY A 167 -17.13 0.85 -9.47
C GLY A 167 -16.84 -0.46 -8.73
N GLN A 168 -16.10 -1.40 -9.35
CA GLN A 168 -15.62 -2.62 -8.71
C GLN A 168 -14.11 -2.69 -8.77
N GLY A 169 -13.48 -3.17 -7.70
CA GLY A 169 -12.03 -3.34 -7.63
C GLY A 169 -11.63 -4.64 -6.98
N GLN A 170 -10.49 -5.20 -7.39
CA GLN A 170 -9.90 -6.35 -6.73
C GLN A 170 -8.38 -6.23 -6.67
N GLN A 171 -7.82 -6.53 -5.51
CA GLN A 171 -6.38 -6.75 -5.35
C GLN A 171 -6.11 -7.68 -4.18
N GLY A 172 -5.40 -8.78 -4.43
CA GLY A 172 -5.19 -9.82 -3.43
C GLY A 172 -6.51 -10.32 -2.84
N LYS A 173 -6.65 -10.19 -1.50
CA LYS A 173 -7.86 -10.56 -0.74
C LYS A 173 -8.98 -9.52 -0.80
N PHE A 174 -8.68 -8.29 -1.21
CA PHE A 174 -9.62 -7.18 -1.18
C PHE A 174 -10.51 -7.21 -2.42
N ARG A 175 -11.83 -7.24 -2.22
CA ARG A 175 -12.81 -7.00 -3.28
C ARG A 175 -13.74 -5.87 -2.84
N LEU A 176 -13.82 -4.85 -3.68
CA LEU A 176 -14.50 -3.59 -3.45
C LEU A 176 -15.64 -3.43 -4.44
N HIS A 177 -16.77 -2.91 -3.98
CA HIS A 177 -17.87 -2.50 -4.85
C HIS A 177 -18.48 -1.20 -4.33
N LYS A 178 -18.83 -0.27 -5.22
CA LYS A 178 -19.37 1.05 -4.84
C LYS A 178 -20.66 0.96 -4.00
N SER A 179 -21.42 -0.11 -4.18
CA SER A 179 -22.67 -0.36 -3.46
C SER A 179 -22.46 -1.02 -2.09
N LEU A 180 -21.21 -1.31 -1.73
CA LEU A 180 -20.77 -1.62 -0.37
C LEU A 180 -20.20 -0.35 0.30
N ILE A 181 -20.67 0.83 -0.10
CA ILE A 181 -20.45 2.08 0.60
C ILE A 181 -21.82 2.59 1.02
N SER A 182 -22.00 2.86 2.31
CA SER A 182 -23.29 3.31 2.84
C SER A 182 -23.08 4.37 3.90
N LYS A 183 -23.85 5.45 3.80
CA LYS A 183 -24.04 6.38 4.90
C LYS A 183 -25.16 5.88 5.80
N ASN A 184 -25.03 6.13 7.10
CA ASN A 184 -26.09 5.95 8.06
C ASN A 184 -26.63 7.34 8.46
N ASN A 185 -27.96 7.48 8.49
CA ASN A 185 -28.66 8.75 8.77
C ASN A 185 -28.99 8.95 10.26
N ILE A 186 -28.34 8.20 11.17
CA ILE A 186 -28.46 8.39 12.62
C ILE A 186 -27.56 9.56 13.05
N PRO A 187 -27.91 10.38 14.07
CA PRO A 187 -27.12 11.52 14.53
C PRO A 187 -25.61 11.25 14.63
N GLY A 188 -24.85 11.99 13.82
CA GLY A 188 -23.40 11.87 13.66
C GLY A 188 -22.93 11.41 12.28
N ASP A 189 -23.83 11.20 11.31
CA ASP A 189 -23.59 10.85 9.90
C ASP A 189 -22.35 9.98 9.72
N MET A 190 -22.45 8.66 9.88
CA MET A 190 -21.31 7.77 9.65
C MET A 190 -21.35 7.25 8.22
N GLU A 191 -20.18 7.12 7.59
CA GLU A 191 -20.06 6.43 6.30
C GLU A 191 -19.21 5.18 6.46
N PHE A 192 -19.72 4.06 6.00
CA PHE A 192 -19.04 2.77 6.03
C PHE A 192 -18.67 2.30 4.62
N LEU A 193 -17.50 1.69 4.53
CA LEU A 193 -17.02 0.89 3.41
C LEU A 193 -16.97 -0.58 3.86
N GLY A 194 -17.74 -1.44 3.18
CA GLY A 194 -17.64 -2.88 3.28
C GLY A 194 -16.65 -3.43 2.27
N ILE A 195 -15.66 -4.18 2.76
CA ILE A 195 -14.72 -4.94 1.93
C ILE A 195 -15.09 -6.41 1.98
N ALA A 196 -15.29 -7.02 0.82
CA ALA A 196 -15.50 -8.46 0.75
C ALA A 196 -14.15 -9.19 0.86
N ILE A 197 -14.02 -10.04 1.88
CA ILE A 197 -12.88 -10.92 2.10
C ILE A 197 -13.36 -12.36 1.90
N GLY A 198 -12.91 -13.00 0.81
CA GLY A 198 -13.43 -14.32 0.41
C GLY A 198 -14.87 -14.26 -0.12
N LYS A 199 -15.63 -15.35 0.02
CA LYS A 199 -16.96 -15.52 -0.61
C LYS A 199 -18.13 -14.91 0.18
N GLN A 200 -18.00 -14.72 1.50
CA GLN A 200 -19.15 -14.38 2.36
C GLN A 200 -18.79 -13.54 3.60
N LYS A 201 -17.57 -13.01 3.71
CA LYS A 201 -17.20 -12.11 4.82
C LYS A 201 -17.13 -10.69 4.29
N VAL A 202 -17.76 -9.77 5.02
CA VAL A 202 -17.60 -8.33 4.83
C VAL A 202 -16.85 -7.83 6.05
N GLN A 203 -15.73 -7.14 5.84
CA GLN A 203 -15.08 -6.36 6.87
C GLN A 203 -15.51 -4.91 6.71
N LEU A 204 -15.98 -4.30 7.79
CA LEU A 204 -16.45 -2.92 7.80
C LEU A 204 -15.32 -1.98 8.17
N TYR A 205 -15.29 -0.84 7.48
CA TYR A 205 -14.45 0.29 7.79
C TYR A 205 -15.29 1.56 7.75
N ALA A 206 -14.96 2.54 8.56
CA ALA A 206 -15.68 3.80 8.63
C ALA A 206 -14.75 4.89 8.15
N SER A 207 -15.34 5.84 7.45
CA SER A 207 -14.62 6.99 6.96
C SER A 207 -14.21 7.89 8.13
N LYS A 208 -12.93 8.24 8.17
CA LYS A 208 -12.38 9.25 9.09
C LYS A 208 -12.10 10.58 8.41
N GLY A 209 -11.95 10.60 7.08
CA GLY A 209 -11.75 11.84 6.34
C GLY A 209 -10.88 11.68 5.09
N ILE A 210 -10.29 12.79 4.66
CA ILE A 210 -9.44 12.83 3.47
C ILE A 210 -8.19 11.97 3.65
N PRO A 211 -7.71 11.30 2.58
CA PRO A 211 -6.48 10.53 2.67
C PRO A 211 -5.30 11.46 2.90
N LYS A 212 -4.40 11.07 3.81
CA LYS A 212 -3.16 11.79 4.13
C LYS A 212 -2.01 10.79 4.14
N LEU A 213 -0.92 11.14 3.47
CA LEU A 213 0.30 10.34 3.44
C LEU A 213 1.04 10.55 4.76
N ASP A 214 1.27 9.46 5.49
CA ASP A 214 1.98 9.51 6.75
C ASP A 214 3.48 9.71 6.48
N SER A 215 4.06 10.74 7.12
CA SER A 215 5.48 11.08 6.98
C SER A 215 6.41 10.01 7.57
N SER A 216 5.89 9.13 8.43
CA SER A 216 6.63 8.01 9.02
C SER A 216 6.66 6.75 8.14
N LEU A 217 6.04 6.80 6.96
CA LEU A 217 6.02 5.67 6.04
C LEU A 217 7.43 5.24 5.61
N PRO A 218 7.70 3.93 5.55
CA PRO A 218 8.98 3.44 5.03
C PRO A 218 9.26 3.94 3.62
N THR A 219 10.52 4.22 3.33
CA THR A 219 10.99 4.72 2.02
C THR A 219 10.47 3.88 0.85
N GLU A 220 10.42 2.56 0.99
CA GLU A 220 9.91 1.65 -0.03
C GLU A 220 8.43 1.91 -0.38
N VAL A 221 7.59 2.18 0.62
CA VAL A 221 6.15 2.48 0.43
C VAL A 221 6.02 3.82 -0.28
N ILE A 222 6.80 4.82 0.12
CA ILE A 222 6.83 6.15 -0.52
C ILE A 222 7.29 6.06 -1.97
N GLN A 223 8.32 5.25 -2.27
CA GLN A 223 8.79 5.03 -3.63
C GLN A 223 7.71 4.36 -4.49
N LYS A 224 7.03 3.33 -3.97
CA LYS A 224 5.89 2.68 -4.65
C LYS A 224 4.74 3.65 -4.90
N PHE A 225 4.41 4.51 -3.93
CA PHE A 225 3.41 5.57 -4.07
C PHE A 225 3.73 6.52 -5.22
N LYS A 226 4.97 7.00 -5.29
CA LYS A 226 5.42 7.89 -6.38
C LYS A 226 5.44 7.16 -7.74
N ALA A 227 5.97 5.95 -7.79
CA ALA A 227 6.07 5.16 -9.02
C ALA A 227 4.70 4.80 -9.63
N ASN A 228 3.65 4.67 -8.80
CA ASN A 228 2.28 4.41 -9.24
C ASN A 228 1.46 5.69 -9.49
N GLN A 229 2.13 6.86 -9.54
CA GLN A 229 1.54 8.16 -9.82
C GLN A 229 0.36 8.52 -8.90
N CYS A 230 0.47 8.13 -7.62
CA CYS A 230 -0.54 8.44 -6.61
C CYS A 230 -0.43 9.90 -6.16
N ARG A 231 -1.54 10.51 -5.73
CA ARG A 231 -1.61 11.91 -5.28
C ARG A 231 -2.33 12.01 -3.95
N GLU A 232 -1.94 12.97 -3.12
CA GLU A 232 -2.72 13.34 -1.92
C GLU A 232 -3.85 14.33 -2.28
N LYS A 233 -3.55 15.27 -3.17
CA LYS A 233 -4.45 16.34 -3.65
C LYS A 233 -4.53 16.31 -5.17
#